data_AF-A0A8D0KLW7-F1
#
_entry.id   AF-A0A8D0KLW7-F1
#
_cell.length_a   1.000
_cell.length_b   1.000
_cell.length_c   1.000
_cell.angle_alpha   90.00
_cell.angle_beta   90.00
_cell.angle_gamma   90.00
#
_symmetry.space_group_name_H-M   'P 1'
#
loop_
_entity.id
_entity.type
_entity.pdbx_description
1 polymer ?
#
loop_
_entity_poly.entity_id
_entity_poly.type
_entity_poly.pdbx_seq_one_letter_code
_entity_poly.pdbx_strand_id
1 'polypeptide(L)' 'IFRRNSRFGHHALLKEGEGIITVNDLPVGRSVDETLDRVQAFRITDRHGEMCPVGWQPGGDTIKPTVKDSKTSFAKQQ' A
#
# COMPACT_ATOMS: atom_id res chain seq x y z
N ILE A 1 9.88 -15.68 1.33
CA ILE A 1 11.35 -15.85 1.27
C ILE A 1 11.99 -14.47 1.36
N PHE A 2 12.42 -14.05 2.56
CA PHE A 2 13.13 -12.77 2.75
C PHE A 2 14.57 -12.94 2.24
N ARG A 3 14.88 -12.47 1.04
CA ARG A 3 16.27 -12.34 0.59
C ARG A 3 16.78 -10.94 0.89
N ARG A 4 17.51 -10.79 1.98
CA ARG A 4 18.38 -9.61 2.21
C ARG A 4 19.55 -9.70 1.23
N ASN A 5 19.54 -8.91 0.16
CA ASN A 5 20.76 -8.70 -0.63
C ASN A 5 21.46 -7.43 -0.13
N SER A 6 22.46 -7.63 0.71
CA SER A 6 23.21 -6.62 1.47
C SER A 6 24.28 -5.89 0.64
N ARG A 7 23.96 -5.40 -0.57
CA ARG A 7 24.97 -4.68 -1.38
C ARG A 7 24.65 -3.25 -1.76
N PHE A 8 23.40 -2.80 -1.68
CA PHE A 8 23.05 -1.40 -1.89
C PHE A 8 21.85 -1.08 -0.99
N GLY A 9 21.75 0.15 -0.48
CA GLY A 9 20.69 0.60 0.46
C GLY A 9 19.24 0.57 -0.08
N HIS A 10 18.98 -0.19 -1.14
CA HIS A 10 17.71 -0.34 -1.82
C HIS A 10 17.08 -1.70 -1.46
N HIS A 11 16.11 -1.71 -0.55
CA HIS A 11 15.38 -2.90 -0.10
C HIS A 11 14.01 -2.98 -0.81
N ALA A 12 13.95 -3.66 -1.96
CA ALA A 12 12.68 -3.93 -2.63
C ALA A 12 11.98 -5.14 -1.97
N LEU A 13 10.68 -5.02 -1.71
CA LEU A 13 9.85 -6.17 -1.35
C LEU A 13 9.07 -6.61 -2.59
N LEU A 14 9.48 -7.75 -3.13
CA LEU A 14 8.88 -8.39 -4.31
C LEU A 14 8.16 -9.66 -3.85
N LYS A 15 6.85 -9.75 -4.08
CA LYS A 15 6.08 -10.98 -3.87
C LYS A 15 5.26 -11.26 -5.14
N GLU A 16 5.57 -12.36 -5.83
CA GLU A 16 4.71 -12.95 -6.87
C GLU A 16 4.13 -11.93 -7.87
N GLY A 17 4.99 -11.12 -8.53
CA GLY A 17 4.57 -10.18 -9.58
C GLY A 17 4.07 -8.81 -9.09
N GLU A 18 3.77 -8.65 -7.80
CA GLU A 18 3.39 -7.39 -7.18
C GLU A 18 4.51 -6.92 -6.23
N GLY A 19 5.03 -5.72 -6.47
CA GLY A 19 6.23 -5.24 -5.81
C GLY A 19 6.10 -3.78 -5.41
N ILE A 20 6.50 -3.49 -4.17
CA ILE A 20 6.62 -2.13 -3.66
C ILE A 20 8.10 -1.81 -3.53
N ILE A 21 8.53 -0.73 -4.18
CA ILE A 21 9.88 -0.24 -4.12
C ILE A 21 9.86 1.06 -3.33
N THR A 22 10.37 1.01 -2.10
CA THR A 22 10.70 2.22 -1.34
C THR A 22 12.18 2.52 -1.49
N VAL A 23 12.54 3.79 -1.65
CA VAL A 23 13.92 4.24 -1.75
C VAL A 23 14.17 5.20 -0.61
N ASN A 24 15.01 4.78 0.33
CA ASN A 24 15.38 5.55 1.51
C ASN A 24 16.90 5.73 1.50
N ASP A 25 17.40 6.85 2.01
CA ASP A 25 18.83 7.07 2.21
C ASP A 25 19.42 6.10 3.24
N LEU A 26 20.74 5.91 3.20
CA LEU A 26 21.47 4.94 4.03
C LEU A 26 21.18 4.99 5.55
N PRO A 27 21.04 6.16 6.21
CA PRO A 27 20.71 6.19 7.64
C PRO A 27 19.20 6.09 7.94
N VAL A 28 18.34 6.08 6.92
CA VAL A 28 16.89 6.11 7.09
C VAL A 28 16.33 4.68 6.99
N GLY A 29 15.86 4.17 8.13
CA GLY A 29 15.17 2.89 8.20
C GLY A 29 13.88 2.86 7.37
N ARG A 30 13.44 1.65 7.01
CA ARG A 30 12.14 1.42 6.37
C ARG A 30 11.20 0.81 7.39
N SER A 31 9.92 1.21 7.38
CA SER A 31 8.92 0.57 8.22
C SER A 31 8.40 -0.70 7.57
N VAL A 32 8.43 -1.81 8.32
CA VAL A 32 7.87 -3.08 7.87
C VAL A 32 6.35 -3.02 7.84
N ASP A 33 5.75 -2.36 8.84
CA ASP A 33 4.29 -2.23 8.96
C ASP A 33 3.69 -1.46 7.79
N GLU A 34 4.31 -0.33 7.41
CA GLU A 34 3.88 0.45 6.23
C GLU A 34 3.94 -0.39 4.95
N THR A 35 4.96 -1.25 4.82
CA THR A 35 5.07 -2.07 3.61
C THR A 35 4.03 -3.19 3.61
N LEU A 36 3.70 -3.76 4.77
CA LEU A 36 2.65 -4.78 4.90
C LEU A 36 1.27 -4.20 4.58
N ASP A 37 0.95 -3.02 5.11
CA ASP A 37 -0.32 -2.33 4.84
C ASP A 37 -0.49 -2.07 3.35
N ARG A 38 0.59 -1.63 2.70
CA ARG A 38 0.60 -1.29 1.29
C ARG A 38 0.45 -2.54 0.42
N VAL A 39 1.06 -3.67 0.78
CA VAL A 39 0.80 -4.98 0.14
C VAL A 39 -0.66 -5.41 0.30
N GLN A 40 -1.25 -5.21 1.47
CA GLN A 40 -2.64 -5.57 1.73
C GLN A 40 -3.61 -4.67 0.96
N ALA A 41 -3.31 -3.38 0.83
CA ALA A 41 -4.09 -2.44 0.03
C ALA A 41 -4.16 -2.87 -1.44
N PHE A 42 -3.02 -3.22 -2.06
CA PHE A 42 -2.99 -3.74 -3.43
C PHE A 42 -3.88 -4.99 -3.59
N ARG A 43 -3.82 -5.90 -2.62
CA ARG A 43 -4.65 -7.11 -2.66
C ARG A 43 -6.16 -6.85 -2.55
N ILE A 44 -6.57 -5.72 -1.98
CA ILE A 44 -7.98 -5.31 -1.96
C ILE A 44 -8.37 -4.62 -3.25
N THR A 45 -7.51 -3.75 -3.79
CA THR A 45 -7.75 -3.09 -5.07
C THR A 45 -7.89 -4.11 -6.19
N ASP A 46 -7.08 -5.18 -6.18
CA ASP A 46 -7.13 -6.21 -7.23
C ASP A 46 -8.35 -7.14 -7.10
N ARG A 47 -8.81 -7.43 -5.88
CA ARG A 47 -9.97 -8.33 -5.66
C ARG A 47 -11.31 -7.64 -5.78
N HIS A 48 -11.41 -6.41 -5.28
CA HIS A 48 -12.68 -5.68 -5.17
C HIS A 48 -12.80 -4.56 -6.20
N GLY A 49 -11.71 -4.12 -6.82
CA GLY A 49 -11.71 -2.96 -7.71
C GLY A 49 -11.95 -1.63 -6.99
N GLU A 50 -11.77 -1.61 -5.66
CA GLU A 50 -12.00 -0.45 -4.81
C GLU A 50 -10.66 0.21 -4.43
N MET A 51 -10.63 1.53 -4.31
CA MET A 51 -9.45 2.30 -3.96
C MET A 51 -9.32 2.48 -2.45
N CYS A 52 -8.09 2.48 -1.94
CA CYS A 52 -7.80 2.72 -0.53
C CYS A 52 -7.51 4.22 -0.28
N PRO A 53 -8.16 4.88 0.69
CA PRO A 53 -7.87 6.27 1.05
C PRO A 53 -6.51 6.42 1.75
N VAL A 54 -6.09 7.68 1.99
CA VAL A 54 -4.84 7.96 2.70
C VAL A 54 -4.90 7.42 4.13
N GLY A 55 -3.82 6.78 4.60
CA GLY A 55 -3.78 6.18 5.94
C GLY A 55 -4.69 4.96 6.11
N TRP A 56 -5.18 4.37 5.02
CA TRP A 56 -5.97 3.16 5.08
C TRP A 56 -5.23 2.02 5.78
N GLN A 57 -5.97 1.26 6.58
CA GLN A 57 -5.50 0.11 7.35
C GLN A 57 -6.42 -1.08 7.05
N PRO A 58 -5.98 -2.33 7.28
CA PRO A 58 -6.81 -3.51 7.06
C PRO A 58 -8.15 -3.43 7.79
N GLY A 59 -9.24 -3.41 7.02
CA GLY A 59 -10.61 -3.25 7.54
C GLY A 59 -11.14 -1.82 7.58
N GLY A 60 -10.35 -0.84 7.13
CA GLY A 60 -10.79 0.55 6.94
C GLY A 60 -11.66 0.74 5.70
N ASP A 61 -12.34 1.89 5.65
CA ASP A 61 -13.23 2.26 4.55
C ASP A 61 -12.50 2.33 3.20
N THR A 62 -13.14 1.80 2.16
CA THR A 62 -12.67 1.85 0.78
C THR A 62 -13.52 2.81 -0.06
N ILE A 63 -12.98 3.25 -1.19
CA ILE A 63 -13.63 4.17 -2.12
C ILE A 63 -13.90 3.46 -3.44
N LYS A 64 -15.16 3.40 -3.85
CA LYS A 64 -15.52 2.89 -5.17
C LYS A 64 -15.14 3.91 -6.25
N PRO A 65 -14.48 3.51 -7.35
CA PRO A 65 -13.95 4.44 -8.35
C PRO A 65 -15.02 5.04 -9.29
N THR A 66 -16.30 5.11 -8.88
CA THR A 66 -17.36 5.75 -9.67
C THR A 66 -17.59 7.19 -9.19
N VAL A 67 -17.94 8.11 -10.11
CA VAL A 67 -18.20 9.53 -9.78
C VAL A 67 -19.38 9.72 -8.83
N LYS A 68 -20.33 8.79 -8.80
CA LYS A 68 -21.49 8.83 -7.90
C LYS A 68 -21.14 8.33 -6.51
N ASP A 69 -20.48 7.17 -6.42
CA ASP A 69 -20.23 6.51 -5.13
C ASP A 69 -19.06 7.16 -4.37
N SER A 70 -18.06 7.69 -5.08
CA SER A 70 -16.93 8.39 -4.46
C SER A 70 -17.33 9.63 -3.66
N LYS A 71 -18.37 10.37 -4.10
CA LYS A 71 -18.89 11.55 -3.39
C LYS A 71 -19.41 11.20 -1.98
N THR A 72 -19.99 10.01 -1.82
CA THR A 72 -20.47 9.53 -0.53
C THR A 72 -19.32 9.27 0.44
N SER A 73 -18.19 8.75 -0.06
CA SER A 73 -16.99 8.52 0.75
C SER A 73 -16.27 9.82 1.11
N PHE A 74 -16.18 10.79 0.19
CA PHE A 74 -15.56 12.09 0.47
C PHE A 74 -16.33 12.94 1.48
N ALA A 75 -17.67 12.87 1.45
CA ALA A 75 -18.51 13.57 2.42
C ALA A 75 -18.34 13.07 3.87
N LYS A 76 -17.86 11.83 4.07
CA LYS A 76 -17.57 11.27 5.40
C LYS A 76 -16.18 11.67 5.94
N GLN A 77 -15.29 12.12 5.07
CA GLN A 77 -13.88 12.42 5.40
C GLN A 77 -13.64 13.91 5.69
N GLN A 78 -14.70 14.73 5.65
CA GLN A 78 -14.68 16.16 5.92
C GLN A 78 -15.28 16.45 7.30
#